data_AF-A0A8J5GUU5-F1
#
_entry.id   AF-A0A8J5GUU5-F1
#
_cell.length_a   1.000
_cell.length_b   1.000
_cell.length_c   1.000
_cell.angle_alpha   90.00
_cell.angle_beta   90.00
_cell.angle_gamma   90.00
#
_symmetry.space_group_name_H-M   'P 1'
#
loop_
_entity.id
_entity.type
_entity.pdbx_description
1 polymer ?
#
loop_
_entity_poly.entity_id
_entity_poly.type
_entity_poly.pdbx_seq_one_letter_code
_entity_poly.pdbx_strand_id
1 'polypeptide(L)'
;MGMESQTVETSDGVKLHVRLFKPADPPVSDLVLVLVHPYTVLGGFQGLLRGIATGLAEKGYQAVTFDMRGAGRSSGRASIFGSAEINDVIAVCQWVSVTLSPRGIILVGSSAGAPIAGSAVDKIDQVIGYVSIGYPFGFMASILFGRHHETILQSKKPKLFIMGTKDGFTSVKQLENKLKTAAGKVDIHLIEGAGHFQMEGPAFDAQMVVSHLLKPRGWKPPVRRQFFLDCNEISELCDSAERIFTNEPTVLQIKAPVKIFGDLHGQFGDLMRLFDEYGAPSTAGDISSDPTENDSVEGLRPNARGPGLVTFGLIVRAHECVMDGFERFAQGHLITLFSATNYCGPTNNTGAILVLGRDLVVVPKLIHPLPPAFHSPETSPERHIEDTWMQVLLR
;
A
#
# COMPACT_ATOMS: atom_id res chain seq x y z
N MET A 1 13.27 -17.80 0.31
CA MET A 1 13.84 -16.44 0.18
C MET A 1 13.67 -15.73 1.52
N GLY A 2 14.71 -15.04 1.98
CA GLY A 2 14.68 -14.30 3.24
C GLY A 2 14.63 -12.80 2.96
N MET A 3 13.73 -12.09 3.65
CA MET A 3 13.75 -10.63 3.73
C MET A 3 14.16 -10.25 5.15
N GLU A 4 15.23 -9.47 5.28
CA GLU A 4 15.74 -9.00 6.57
C GLU A 4 15.72 -7.47 6.61
N SER A 5 15.18 -6.92 7.68
CA SER A 5 15.22 -5.48 7.95
C SER A 5 16.42 -5.13 8.83
N GLN A 6 17.06 -4.01 8.51
CA GLN A 6 18.19 -3.46 9.25
C GLN A 6 18.08 -1.94 9.36
N THR A 7 18.79 -1.36 10.33
CA THR A 7 18.94 0.09 10.47
C THR A 7 20.36 0.49 10.10
N VAL A 8 20.51 1.42 9.17
CA VAL A 8 21.80 2.01 8.78
C VAL A 8 21.82 3.47 9.19
N GLU A 9 22.85 3.90 9.92
CA GLU A 9 22.99 5.29 10.34
C GLU A 9 23.91 6.05 9.38
N THR A 10 23.47 7.23 8.94
CA THR A 10 24.28 8.15 8.13
C THR A 10 25.26 8.94 9.01
N SER A 11 26.27 9.55 8.39
CA SER A 11 27.23 10.40 9.11
C SER A 11 26.61 11.62 9.79
N ASP A 12 25.43 12.06 9.34
CA ASP A 12 24.66 13.15 9.95
C ASP A 12 23.56 12.66 10.92
N GLY A 13 23.60 11.40 11.34
CA GLY A 13 22.75 10.84 12.39
C GLY A 13 21.34 10.43 11.95
N VAL A 14 21.08 10.34 10.63
CA VAL A 14 19.81 9.83 10.10
C VAL A 14 19.84 8.31 10.15
N LYS A 15 18.78 7.71 10.71
CA LYS A 15 18.58 6.27 10.75
C LYS A 15 17.72 5.84 9.57
N LEU A 16 18.32 5.08 8.67
CA LEU A 16 17.72 4.56 7.45
C LEU A 16 17.20 3.15 7.67
N HIS A 17 15.94 2.89 7.30
CA HIS A 17 15.37 1.56 7.30
C HIS A 17 15.73 0.85 5.98
N VAL A 18 16.48 -0.23 6.08
CA VAL A 18 17.02 -1.01 4.95
C VAL A 18 16.39 -2.39 4.94
N ARG A 19 16.06 -2.91 3.75
CA ARG A 19 15.61 -4.29 3.55
C ARG A 19 16.56 -5.02 2.60
N LEU A 20 17.03 -6.18 3.01
CA LEU A 20 17.86 -7.09 2.22
C LEU A 20 17.01 -8.25 1.68
N PHE A 21 17.05 -8.44 0.37
CA PHE A 21 16.41 -9.53 -0.36
C PHE A 21 17.48 -10.56 -0.76
N LYS A 22 17.37 -11.77 -0.20
CA LYS A 22 18.32 -12.86 -0.46
C LYS A 22 17.75 -13.89 -1.45
N PRO A 23 18.52 -14.34 -2.45
CA PRO A 23 18.14 -15.44 -3.32
C PRO A 23 18.00 -16.76 -2.55
N ALA A 24 17.42 -17.79 -3.17
CA ALA A 24 17.53 -19.15 -2.64
C ALA A 24 18.98 -19.65 -2.83
N ASP A 25 19.59 -20.17 -1.76
CA ASP A 25 21.02 -20.48 -1.67
C ASP A 25 21.56 -21.35 -2.83
N PRO A 26 22.81 -21.10 -3.33
CA PRO A 26 23.65 -19.90 -3.16
C PRO A 26 23.38 -18.83 -4.27
N PRO A 27 23.84 -17.58 -4.10
CA PRO A 27 23.69 -16.51 -5.10
C PRO A 27 24.34 -16.88 -6.43
N VAL A 28 23.72 -16.46 -7.54
CA VAL A 28 24.25 -16.64 -8.91
C VAL A 28 25.41 -15.69 -9.20
N SER A 29 25.52 -14.58 -8.45
CA SER A 29 26.58 -13.59 -8.59
C SER A 29 26.88 -12.91 -7.25
N ASP A 30 28.16 -12.60 -7.03
CA ASP A 30 28.65 -11.82 -5.88
C ASP A 30 28.42 -10.30 -6.05
N LEU A 31 27.42 -9.93 -6.87
CA LEU A 31 27.02 -8.54 -7.09
C LEU A 31 25.80 -8.25 -6.25
N VAL A 32 25.78 -7.07 -5.63
CA VAL A 32 24.62 -6.58 -4.89
C VAL A 32 24.02 -5.39 -5.66
N LEU A 33 22.71 -5.42 -5.85
CA LEU A 33 21.97 -4.29 -6.40
C LEU A 33 21.41 -3.46 -5.26
N VAL A 34 21.73 -2.16 -5.23
CA VAL A 34 21.17 -1.20 -4.27
C VAL A 34 20.16 -0.33 -5.00
N LEU A 35 18.90 -0.36 -4.58
CA LEU A 35 17.79 0.31 -5.25
C LEU A 35 17.36 1.57 -4.47
N VAL A 36 17.31 2.70 -5.17
CA VAL A 36 16.96 4.03 -4.66
C VAL A 36 15.59 4.44 -5.16
N HIS A 37 14.65 4.67 -4.24
CA HIS A 37 13.24 4.87 -4.57
C HIS A 37 12.93 6.25 -5.18
N PRO A 38 11.73 6.43 -5.76
CA PRO A 38 11.24 7.71 -6.28
C PRO A 38 11.15 8.83 -5.23
N TYR A 39 10.66 10.00 -5.63
CA TYR A 39 10.78 11.21 -4.82
C TYR A 39 10.06 11.12 -3.46
N THR A 40 10.81 11.22 -2.36
CA THR A 40 10.26 11.15 -1.00
C THR A 40 9.13 12.15 -0.75
N VAL A 41 9.28 13.39 -1.23
CA VAL A 41 8.29 14.47 -1.02
C VAL A 41 6.94 14.16 -1.68
N LEU A 42 6.94 13.36 -2.75
CA LEU A 42 5.73 12.91 -3.44
C LEU A 42 5.35 11.46 -3.09
N GLY A 43 5.75 11.01 -1.91
CA GLY A 43 5.35 9.70 -1.37
C GLY A 43 6.19 8.53 -1.86
N GLY A 44 7.35 8.77 -2.49
CA GLY A 44 8.30 7.73 -2.80
C GLY A 44 8.89 7.08 -1.53
N PHE A 45 8.97 5.76 -1.54
CA PHE A 45 9.53 4.96 -0.43
C PHE A 45 9.99 3.59 -0.96
N GLN A 46 10.74 2.83 -0.14
CA GLN A 46 11.39 1.60 -0.59
C GLN A 46 10.44 0.49 -1.04
N GLY A 47 9.18 0.50 -0.56
CA GLY A 47 8.18 -0.52 -0.92
C GLY A 47 7.86 -0.54 -2.41
N LEU A 48 7.91 0.61 -3.08
CA LEU A 48 7.71 0.72 -4.54
C LEU A 48 8.73 -0.08 -5.36
N LEU A 49 9.89 -0.39 -4.77
CA LEU A 49 10.96 -1.12 -5.43
C LEU A 49 10.96 -2.62 -5.09
N ARG A 50 10.03 -3.08 -4.24
CA ARG A 50 10.01 -4.46 -3.75
C ARG A 50 9.85 -5.47 -4.88
N GLY A 51 8.99 -5.20 -5.86
CA GLY A 51 8.80 -6.07 -7.02
C GLY A 51 10.11 -6.29 -7.80
N ILE A 52 10.85 -5.20 -8.06
CA ILE A 52 12.17 -5.26 -8.71
C ILE A 52 13.16 -6.03 -7.85
N ALA A 53 13.26 -5.74 -6.56
CA ALA A 53 14.18 -6.40 -5.64
C ALA A 53 13.89 -7.91 -5.50
N THR A 54 12.60 -8.28 -5.46
CA THR A 54 12.16 -9.67 -5.39
C THR A 54 12.47 -10.41 -6.68
N GLY A 55 12.16 -9.84 -7.84
CA GLY A 55 12.49 -10.43 -9.14
C GLY A 55 14.00 -10.58 -9.38
N LEU A 56 14.84 -9.70 -8.79
CA LEU A 56 16.30 -9.85 -8.78
C LEU A 56 16.73 -11.02 -7.89
N ALA A 57 16.15 -11.15 -6.70
CA ALA A 57 16.40 -12.27 -5.79
C ALA A 57 15.99 -13.62 -6.37
N GLU A 58 14.85 -13.69 -7.05
CA GLU A 58 14.40 -14.89 -7.78
C GLU A 58 15.38 -15.28 -8.89
N LYS A 59 16.04 -14.30 -9.51
CA LYS A 59 17.09 -14.51 -10.52
C LYS A 59 18.47 -14.77 -9.91
N GLY A 60 18.58 -14.91 -8.60
CA GLY A 60 19.81 -15.29 -7.92
C GLY A 60 20.69 -14.12 -7.48
N TYR A 61 20.23 -12.88 -7.54
CA TYR A 61 20.99 -11.70 -7.11
C TYR A 61 20.60 -11.25 -5.70
N GLN A 62 21.53 -10.71 -4.94
CA GLN A 62 21.17 -9.97 -3.74
C GLN A 62 20.71 -8.57 -4.11
N ALA A 63 19.58 -8.14 -3.52
CA ALA A 63 19.03 -6.81 -3.73
C ALA A 63 18.78 -6.12 -2.39
N VAL A 64 19.04 -4.81 -2.34
CA VAL A 64 18.88 -3.97 -1.15
C VAL A 64 18.01 -2.80 -1.51
N THR A 65 16.91 -2.64 -0.79
CA THR A 65 16.08 -1.43 -0.82
C THR A 65 16.24 -0.69 0.50
N PHE A 66 16.00 0.61 0.51
CA PHE A 66 16.01 1.38 1.75
C PHE A 66 15.15 2.61 1.62
N ASP A 67 14.58 3.07 2.72
CA ASP A 67 13.89 4.36 2.78
C ASP A 67 14.95 5.46 2.92
N MET A 68 14.99 6.41 1.99
CA MET A 68 15.77 7.64 2.15
C MET A 68 15.21 8.47 3.32
N ARG A 69 15.97 9.45 3.80
CA ARG A 69 15.57 10.31 4.93
C ARG A 69 14.16 10.88 4.75
N GLY A 70 13.35 10.82 5.81
CA GLY A 70 11.96 11.27 5.80
C GLY A 70 10.99 10.42 4.97
N ALA A 71 11.41 9.29 4.41
CA ALA A 71 10.54 8.30 3.77
C ALA A 71 10.27 7.12 4.72
N GLY A 72 9.10 6.48 4.56
CA GLY A 72 8.78 5.22 5.22
C GLY A 72 9.13 5.19 6.71
N ARG A 73 10.02 4.26 7.09
CA ARG A 73 10.47 4.08 8.49
C ARG A 73 11.80 4.77 8.81
N SER A 74 12.37 5.51 7.87
CA SER A 74 13.60 6.27 8.08
C SER A 74 13.34 7.57 8.84
N SER A 75 14.28 7.96 9.70
CA SER A 75 14.20 9.23 10.40
C SER A 75 14.58 10.42 9.50
N GLY A 76 14.65 11.62 10.08
CA GLY A 76 15.09 12.82 9.36
C GLY A 76 13.99 13.47 8.52
N ARG A 77 14.38 14.34 7.60
CA ARG A 77 13.46 15.08 6.72
C ARG A 77 13.97 15.05 5.29
N ALA A 78 13.06 14.81 4.36
CA ALA A 78 13.36 14.87 2.94
C ALA A 78 13.82 16.27 2.52
N SER A 79 14.81 16.33 1.64
CA SER A 79 15.23 17.56 0.98
C SER A 79 14.46 17.77 -0.33
N ILE A 80 14.31 19.04 -0.72
CA ILE A 80 13.54 19.42 -1.92
C ILE A 80 14.29 19.05 -3.20
N PHE A 81 15.62 19.00 -3.16
CA PHE A 81 16.46 18.81 -4.36
C PHE A 81 17.14 17.45 -4.40
N GLY A 82 17.00 16.61 -3.36
CA GLY A 82 17.67 15.30 -3.29
C GLY A 82 19.13 15.35 -2.86
N SER A 83 19.69 16.53 -2.55
CA SER A 83 21.12 16.67 -2.20
C SER A 83 21.49 15.97 -0.89
N ALA A 84 20.60 15.99 0.09
CA ALA A 84 20.84 15.37 1.38
C ALA A 84 20.74 13.83 1.28
N GLU A 85 19.83 13.35 0.44
CA GLU A 85 19.59 11.94 0.16
C GLU A 85 20.79 11.25 -0.51
N ILE A 86 21.70 12.01 -1.15
CA ILE A 86 22.97 11.46 -1.65
C ILE A 86 23.76 10.81 -0.51
N ASN A 87 23.77 11.41 0.69
CA ASN A 87 24.47 10.85 1.84
C ASN A 87 23.80 9.56 2.34
N ASP A 88 22.48 9.42 2.13
CA ASP A 88 21.76 8.20 2.48
C ASP A 88 22.19 7.05 1.58
N VAL A 89 22.25 7.30 0.25
CA VAL A 89 22.74 6.34 -0.73
C VAL A 89 24.17 5.89 -0.40
N ILE A 90 25.05 6.84 -0.05
CA ILE A 90 26.44 6.55 0.32
C ILE A 90 26.49 5.65 1.56
N ALA A 91 25.75 5.99 2.62
CA ALA A 91 25.73 5.23 3.86
C ALA A 91 25.27 3.78 3.64
N VAL A 92 24.21 3.58 2.84
CA VAL A 92 23.72 2.23 2.52
C VAL A 92 24.73 1.46 1.67
N CYS A 93 25.37 2.08 0.68
CA CYS A 93 26.40 1.39 -0.12
C CYS A 93 27.64 1.03 0.71
N GLN A 94 28.05 1.88 1.65
CA GLN A 94 29.12 1.59 2.60
C GLN A 94 28.74 0.43 3.53
N TRP A 95 27.52 0.44 4.07
CA TRP A 95 26.99 -0.67 4.86
C TRP A 95 26.96 -1.98 4.08
N VAL A 96 26.51 -1.96 2.81
CA VAL A 96 26.55 -3.13 1.91
C VAL A 96 27.98 -3.62 1.70
N SER A 97 28.92 -2.70 1.48
CA SER A 97 30.32 -3.04 1.24
C SER A 97 30.95 -3.76 2.44
N VAL A 98 30.63 -3.33 3.66
CA VAL A 98 31.14 -3.95 4.89
C VAL A 98 30.40 -5.25 5.22
N THR A 99 29.06 -5.23 5.16
CA THR A 99 28.23 -6.32 5.69
C THR A 99 28.11 -7.49 4.73
N LEU A 100 28.02 -7.21 3.42
CA LEU A 100 27.83 -8.23 2.39
C LEU A 100 29.11 -8.52 1.61
N SER A 101 30.13 -7.64 1.71
CA SER A 101 31.42 -7.78 1.03
C SER A 101 31.32 -8.21 -0.44
N PRO A 102 30.47 -7.55 -1.26
CA PRO A 102 30.27 -7.96 -2.65
C PRO A 102 31.48 -7.63 -3.51
N ARG A 103 31.64 -8.37 -4.62
CA ARG A 103 32.61 -8.03 -5.67
C ARG A 103 32.38 -6.64 -6.24
N GLY A 104 31.14 -6.17 -6.25
CA GLY A 104 30.78 -4.83 -6.66
C GLY A 104 29.28 -4.55 -6.45
N ILE A 105 28.96 -3.26 -6.44
CA ILE A 105 27.59 -2.76 -6.30
C ILE A 105 27.12 -2.23 -7.65
N ILE A 106 25.90 -2.61 -8.04
CA ILE A 106 25.16 -1.91 -9.10
C ILE A 106 24.14 -1.01 -8.41
N LEU A 107 24.29 0.30 -8.63
CA LEU A 107 23.38 1.28 -8.05
C LEU A 107 22.23 1.55 -9.01
N VAL A 108 21.01 1.28 -8.56
CA VAL A 108 19.78 1.39 -9.36
C VAL A 108 18.93 2.53 -8.82
N GLY A 109 18.57 3.51 -9.63
CA GLY A 109 17.70 4.61 -9.20
C GLY A 109 16.46 4.74 -10.08
N SER A 110 15.31 4.95 -9.45
CA SER A 110 14.01 5.09 -10.12
C SER A 110 13.46 6.50 -10.02
N SER A 111 12.95 7.07 -11.12
CA SER A 111 12.41 8.43 -11.19
C SER A 111 13.36 9.45 -10.53
N ALA A 112 12.93 10.23 -9.54
CA ALA A 112 13.80 11.16 -8.79
C ALA A 112 14.94 10.48 -8.01
N GLY A 113 14.81 9.19 -7.68
CA GLY A 113 15.92 8.38 -7.15
C GLY A 113 17.03 8.18 -8.17
N ALA A 114 16.75 8.26 -9.48
CA ALA A 114 17.76 8.14 -10.54
C ALA A 114 18.85 9.24 -10.48
N PRO A 115 18.54 10.55 -10.48
CA PRO A 115 19.56 11.60 -10.33
C PRO A 115 20.28 11.56 -8.98
N ILE A 116 19.56 11.24 -7.89
CA ILE A 116 20.15 11.13 -6.54
C ILE A 116 21.18 10.00 -6.51
N ALA A 117 20.79 8.80 -6.96
CA ALA A 117 21.68 7.65 -7.12
C ALA A 117 22.87 7.98 -8.04
N GLY A 118 22.60 8.59 -9.20
CA GLY A 118 23.61 8.99 -10.16
C GLY A 118 24.68 9.91 -9.57
N SER A 119 24.30 10.77 -8.62
CA SER A 119 25.22 11.67 -7.91
C SER A 119 26.13 10.98 -6.90
N ALA A 120 25.80 9.75 -6.49
CA ALA A 120 26.59 8.93 -5.57
C ALA A 120 27.57 7.98 -6.29
N VAL A 121 27.36 7.71 -7.58
CA VAL A 121 28.08 6.66 -8.34
C VAL A 121 29.60 6.76 -8.25
N ASP A 122 30.17 7.96 -8.44
CA ASP A 122 31.63 8.16 -8.39
C ASP A 122 32.15 8.46 -6.98
N LYS A 123 31.28 8.54 -5.98
CA LYS A 123 31.66 8.76 -4.57
C LYS A 123 31.95 7.47 -3.82
N ILE A 124 31.68 6.31 -4.44
CA ILE A 124 31.79 4.99 -3.82
C ILE A 124 32.56 4.08 -4.78
N ASP A 125 33.76 3.66 -4.39
CA ASP A 125 34.62 2.82 -5.25
C ASP A 125 34.00 1.46 -5.53
N GLN A 126 33.29 0.88 -4.55
CA GLN A 126 32.63 -0.43 -4.69
C GLN A 126 31.47 -0.40 -5.70
N VAL A 127 30.93 0.78 -6.04
CA VAL A 127 29.92 0.91 -7.11
C VAL A 127 30.62 0.79 -8.46
N ILE A 128 30.30 -0.27 -9.21
CA ILE A 128 30.96 -0.56 -10.50
C ILE A 128 30.07 -0.29 -11.71
N GLY A 129 28.79 0.03 -11.49
CA GLY A 129 27.85 0.33 -12.54
C GLY A 129 26.58 1.00 -12.03
N TYR A 130 25.82 1.57 -12.94
CA TYR A 130 24.61 2.33 -12.64
C TYR A 130 23.46 1.93 -13.56
N VAL A 131 22.25 1.85 -13.01
CA VAL A 131 21.01 1.67 -13.78
C VAL A 131 20.02 2.75 -13.40
N SER A 132 19.46 3.41 -14.40
CA SER A 132 18.31 4.31 -14.23
C SER A 132 17.04 3.64 -14.73
N ILE A 133 15.93 3.86 -14.02
CA ILE A 133 14.57 3.58 -14.49
C ILE A 133 13.82 4.90 -14.52
N GLY A 134 13.38 5.34 -15.70
CA GLY A 134 12.61 6.57 -15.86
C GLY A 134 13.36 7.85 -15.45
N TYR A 135 14.61 8.05 -15.89
CA TYR A 135 15.38 9.26 -15.55
C TYR A 135 14.64 10.55 -15.95
N PRO A 136 14.35 11.49 -15.03
CA PRO A 136 13.53 12.65 -15.33
C PRO A 136 14.37 13.85 -15.84
N PHE A 137 14.65 13.90 -17.15
CA PHE A 137 15.33 15.00 -17.86
C PHE A 137 14.39 16.15 -18.30
N GLY A 138 13.08 16.04 -18.11
CA GLY A 138 12.11 17.08 -18.51
C GLY A 138 12.31 18.43 -17.84
N PHE A 139 11.59 19.45 -18.32
CA PHE A 139 11.73 20.82 -17.84
C PHE A 139 11.42 20.96 -16.34
N MET A 140 10.26 20.50 -15.89
CA MET A 140 9.87 20.57 -14.46
C MET A 140 10.84 19.78 -13.57
N ALA A 141 11.25 18.59 -14.01
CA ALA A 141 12.19 17.78 -13.26
C ALA A 141 13.60 18.39 -13.23
N SER A 142 14.03 19.06 -14.30
CA SER A 142 15.31 19.75 -14.36
C SER A 142 15.40 20.94 -13.40
N ILE A 143 14.28 21.55 -13.02
CA ILE A 143 14.24 22.58 -11.98
C ILE A 143 14.64 21.98 -10.62
N LEU A 144 14.17 20.76 -10.33
CA LEU A 144 14.44 20.08 -9.06
C LEU A 144 15.80 19.36 -9.07
N PHE A 145 16.07 18.61 -10.13
CA PHE A 145 17.17 17.65 -10.17
C PHE A 145 18.25 17.96 -11.20
N GLY A 146 18.15 19.08 -11.93
CA GLY A 146 19.08 19.43 -13.02
C GLY A 146 20.54 19.51 -12.58
N ARG A 147 20.79 19.89 -11.32
CA ARG A 147 22.15 19.94 -10.73
C ARG A 147 22.81 18.56 -10.58
N HIS A 148 22.02 17.49 -10.59
CA HIS A 148 22.48 16.12 -10.45
C HIS A 148 22.80 15.45 -11.80
N HIS A 149 22.28 16.02 -12.90
CA HIS A 149 22.39 15.41 -14.23
C HIS A 149 23.85 15.29 -14.67
N GLU A 150 24.65 16.33 -14.43
CA GLU A 150 26.03 16.38 -14.90
C GLU A 150 26.90 15.30 -14.27
N THR A 151 26.70 15.01 -12.98
CA THR A 151 27.52 14.04 -12.25
C THR A 151 27.48 12.66 -12.88
N ILE A 152 26.29 12.13 -13.17
CA ILE A 152 26.19 10.81 -13.80
C ILE A 152 26.63 10.83 -15.27
N LEU A 153 26.40 11.93 -15.99
CA LEU A 153 26.84 12.06 -17.39
C LEU A 153 28.37 12.10 -17.51
N GLN A 154 29.09 12.59 -16.51
CA GLN A 154 30.56 12.64 -16.51
C GLN A 154 31.24 11.35 -16.03
N SER A 155 30.52 10.49 -15.27
CA SER A 155 31.08 9.23 -14.78
C SER A 155 31.52 8.33 -15.92
N LYS A 156 32.70 7.71 -15.82
CA LYS A 156 33.19 6.72 -16.80
C LYS A 156 32.65 5.31 -16.54
N LYS A 157 32.01 5.07 -15.38
CA LYS A 157 31.45 3.76 -15.02
C LYS A 157 30.32 3.38 -16.00
N PRO A 158 30.15 2.10 -16.33
CA PRO A 158 29.09 1.64 -17.23
C PRO A 158 27.71 1.99 -16.69
N LYS A 159 26.84 2.47 -17.57
CA LYS A 159 25.49 2.92 -17.20
C LYS A 159 24.43 2.43 -18.19
N LEU A 160 23.29 2.00 -17.66
CA LEU A 160 22.11 1.60 -18.42
C LEU A 160 20.94 2.53 -18.08
N PHE A 161 20.29 3.08 -19.10
CA PHE A 161 19.06 3.87 -18.95
C PHE A 161 17.87 3.07 -19.47
N ILE A 162 16.93 2.73 -18.59
CA ILE A 162 15.66 2.11 -18.91
C ILE A 162 14.59 3.21 -18.99
N MET A 163 13.90 3.31 -20.13
CA MET A 163 12.94 4.38 -20.39
C MET A 163 11.72 3.89 -21.18
N GLY A 164 10.55 4.42 -20.88
CA GLY A 164 9.28 4.09 -21.53
C GLY A 164 9.07 5.01 -22.72
N THR A 165 8.57 4.48 -23.84
CA THR A 165 8.41 5.30 -25.05
C THR A 165 7.28 6.34 -24.93
N LYS A 166 6.42 6.21 -23.92
CA LYS A 166 5.32 7.15 -23.58
C LYS A 166 5.54 7.88 -22.25
N ASP A 167 6.78 7.99 -21.77
CA ASP A 167 7.09 8.73 -20.55
C ASP A 167 6.78 10.24 -20.71
N GLY A 168 6.01 10.79 -19.76
CA GLY A 168 5.59 12.20 -19.76
C GLY A 168 6.58 13.17 -19.10
N PHE A 169 7.57 12.65 -18.36
CA PHE A 169 8.64 13.43 -17.75
C PHE A 169 9.85 13.54 -18.67
N THR A 170 10.16 12.51 -19.45
CA THR A 170 11.30 12.48 -20.37
C THR A 170 10.93 11.82 -21.68
N SER A 171 10.92 12.57 -22.76
CA SER A 171 10.81 11.96 -24.10
C SER A 171 12.08 11.18 -24.47
N VAL A 172 11.93 10.13 -25.27
CA VAL A 172 13.07 9.35 -25.83
C VAL A 172 14.09 10.27 -26.50
N LYS A 173 13.62 11.25 -27.29
CA LYS A 173 14.49 12.25 -27.94
C LYS A 173 15.30 13.08 -26.95
N GLN A 174 14.71 13.48 -25.82
CA GLN A 174 15.44 14.22 -24.78
C GLN A 174 16.48 13.34 -24.10
N LEU A 175 16.14 12.09 -23.77
CA LEU A 175 17.06 11.12 -23.22
C LEU A 175 18.27 10.91 -24.14
N GLU A 176 18.03 10.55 -25.40
CA GLU A 176 19.09 10.33 -26.40
C GLU A 176 19.98 11.56 -26.56
N ASN A 177 19.39 12.75 -26.66
CA ASN A 177 20.15 13.99 -26.79
C ASN A 177 21.02 14.27 -25.57
N LYS A 178 20.54 14.01 -24.35
CA LYS A 178 21.33 14.17 -23.12
C LYS A 178 22.47 13.15 -23.03
N LEU A 179 22.27 11.93 -23.52
CA LEU A 179 23.25 10.85 -23.44
C LEU A 179 24.34 10.91 -24.52
N LYS A 180 24.17 11.69 -25.60
CA LYS A 180 25.20 11.88 -26.64
C LYS A 180 26.56 12.32 -26.11
N THR A 181 26.57 13.10 -25.03
CA THR A 181 27.80 13.64 -24.42
C THR A 181 28.19 12.91 -23.15
N ALA A 182 27.52 11.81 -22.81
CA ALA A 182 27.83 11.05 -21.60
C ALA A 182 29.15 10.29 -21.77
N ALA A 183 29.98 10.30 -20.72
CA ALA A 183 31.23 9.59 -20.67
C ALA A 183 31.04 8.09 -20.39
N GLY A 184 32.02 7.28 -20.81
CA GLY A 184 32.04 5.84 -20.57
C GLY A 184 31.03 5.06 -21.41
N LYS A 185 30.79 3.80 -21.04
CA LYS A 185 29.80 2.95 -21.72
C LYS A 185 28.38 3.34 -21.29
N VAL A 186 27.52 3.62 -22.27
CA VAL A 186 26.12 3.99 -22.06
C VAL A 186 25.24 3.10 -22.93
N ASP A 187 24.35 2.36 -22.29
CA ASP A 187 23.33 1.54 -22.94
C ASP A 187 21.94 2.15 -22.67
N ILE A 188 21.02 2.05 -23.64
CA ILE A 188 19.63 2.48 -23.50
C ILE A 188 18.72 1.28 -23.77
N HIS A 189 17.74 1.05 -22.91
CA HIS A 189 16.70 0.06 -23.10
C HIS A 189 15.33 0.74 -23.09
N LEU A 190 14.62 0.67 -24.21
CA LEU A 190 13.29 1.26 -24.35
C LEU A 190 12.20 0.22 -24.10
N ILE A 191 11.22 0.58 -23.26
CA ILE A 191 10.01 -0.21 -23.02
C ILE A 191 8.88 0.39 -23.86
N GLU A 192 8.54 -0.30 -24.94
CA GLU A 192 7.53 0.17 -25.88
C GLU A 192 6.15 0.30 -25.22
N GLY A 193 5.50 1.44 -25.41
CA GLY A 193 4.17 1.75 -24.91
C GLY A 193 4.09 2.12 -23.42
N ALA A 194 5.16 2.00 -22.65
CA ALA A 194 5.15 2.31 -21.21
C ALA A 194 5.27 3.82 -20.94
N GLY A 195 4.45 4.32 -20.02
CA GLY A 195 4.59 5.62 -19.37
C GLY A 195 5.48 5.58 -18.13
N HIS A 196 5.68 6.73 -17.49
CA HIS A 196 6.66 6.90 -16.40
C HIS A 196 6.49 5.90 -15.24
N PHE A 197 5.29 5.83 -14.69
CA PHE A 197 4.99 4.97 -13.53
C PHE A 197 4.84 3.49 -13.92
N GLN A 198 4.61 3.18 -15.19
CA GLN A 198 4.46 1.80 -15.66
C GLN A 198 5.80 1.05 -15.73
N MET A 199 6.93 1.78 -15.71
CA MET A 199 8.28 1.19 -15.74
C MET A 199 8.77 0.69 -14.39
N GLU A 200 8.24 1.22 -13.28
CA GLU A 200 8.67 0.85 -11.93
C GLU A 200 8.12 -0.53 -11.50
N GLY A 201 7.32 -1.15 -12.37
CA GLY A 201 6.73 -2.48 -12.22
C GLY A 201 5.19 -2.41 -12.29
N PRO A 202 4.51 -3.50 -12.67
CA PRO A 202 3.08 -3.65 -12.44
C PRO A 202 2.87 -4.20 -11.02
N ALA A 203 2.18 -3.51 -10.11
CA ALA A 203 1.62 -4.17 -8.91
C ALA A 203 0.62 -3.33 -8.09
N PHE A 204 1.02 -2.23 -7.44
CA PHE A 204 0.13 -1.60 -6.45
C PHE A 204 -0.17 -0.12 -6.75
N ASP A 205 -1.35 0.10 -7.33
CA ASP A 205 -2.04 1.39 -7.24
C ASP A 205 -3.27 1.18 -6.35
N ALA A 206 -3.27 1.79 -5.16
CA ALA A 206 -4.38 1.70 -4.22
C ALA A 206 -5.72 2.14 -4.85
N GLN A 207 -5.70 3.08 -5.80
CA GLN A 207 -6.91 3.52 -6.53
C GLN A 207 -7.35 2.47 -7.56
N MET A 208 -6.40 1.78 -8.19
CA MET A 208 -6.69 0.63 -9.05
C MET A 208 -7.25 -0.54 -8.25
N VAL A 209 -6.68 -0.84 -7.08
CA VAL A 209 -7.20 -1.87 -6.16
C VAL A 209 -8.62 -1.52 -5.69
N VAL A 210 -8.82 -0.30 -5.21
CA VAL A 210 -10.14 0.20 -4.79
C VAL A 210 -11.13 0.15 -5.95
N SER A 211 -10.76 0.57 -7.16
CA SER A 211 -11.68 0.50 -8.32
C SER A 211 -11.98 -0.92 -8.79
N HIS A 212 -11.07 -1.87 -8.59
CA HIS A 212 -11.32 -3.29 -8.86
C HIS A 212 -12.25 -3.93 -7.84
N LEU A 213 -12.07 -3.61 -6.56
CA LEU A 213 -12.82 -4.16 -5.44
C LEU A 213 -14.18 -3.48 -5.26
N LEU A 214 -14.24 -2.16 -5.32
CA LEU A 214 -15.42 -1.35 -5.01
C LEU A 214 -16.42 -1.33 -6.17
N LYS A 215 -17.09 -2.46 -6.38
CA LYS A 215 -18.10 -2.67 -7.43
C LYS A 215 -19.45 -3.11 -6.84
N PRO A 216 -20.12 -2.25 -6.05
CA PRO A 216 -21.32 -2.63 -5.30
C PRO A 216 -22.42 -3.32 -6.14
N ARG A 217 -22.66 -2.83 -7.36
CA ARG A 217 -23.72 -3.35 -8.27
C ARG A 217 -23.31 -4.50 -9.19
N GLY A 218 -22.02 -4.82 -9.25
CA GLY A 218 -21.47 -5.66 -10.32
C GLY A 218 -20.40 -6.64 -9.88
N TRP A 219 -20.05 -6.65 -8.60
CA TRP A 219 -19.07 -7.59 -8.08
C TRP A 219 -19.64 -9.02 -8.12
N LYS A 220 -18.82 -9.95 -8.61
CA LYS A 220 -19.10 -11.38 -8.59
C LYS A 220 -17.87 -12.11 -8.08
N PRO A 221 -18.04 -13.19 -7.30
CA PRO A 221 -16.91 -13.98 -6.85
C PRO A 221 -16.15 -14.57 -8.06
N PRO A 222 -14.81 -14.56 -8.06
CA PRO A 222 -14.01 -15.18 -9.11
C PRO A 222 -14.34 -16.67 -9.28
N VAL A 223 -14.60 -17.11 -10.51
CA VAL A 223 -14.98 -18.50 -10.86
C VAL A 223 -13.96 -19.53 -10.37
N ARG A 224 -12.67 -19.17 -10.35
CA ARG A 224 -11.57 -20.08 -9.96
C ARG A 224 -10.97 -19.77 -8.60
N ARG A 225 -11.65 -18.96 -7.76
CA ARG A 225 -11.10 -18.43 -6.51
C ARG A 225 -9.75 -17.70 -6.64
N GLN A 226 -9.39 -17.30 -7.85
CA GLN A 226 -8.17 -16.56 -8.11
C GLN A 226 -8.44 -15.11 -7.74
N PHE A 227 -7.70 -14.60 -6.77
CA PHE A 227 -7.68 -13.18 -6.47
C PHE A 227 -6.81 -12.47 -7.50
N PHE A 228 -7.18 -11.24 -7.87
CA PHE A 228 -6.45 -10.49 -8.89
C PHE A 228 -5.14 -9.89 -8.37
N LEU A 229 -4.98 -9.83 -7.04
CA LEU A 229 -3.72 -9.47 -6.40
C LEU A 229 -2.95 -10.72 -5.97
N ASP A 230 -1.64 -10.70 -6.16
CA ASP A 230 -0.70 -11.67 -5.63
C ASP A 230 -0.32 -11.39 -4.16
N CYS A 231 0.49 -12.25 -3.55
CA CYS A 231 0.88 -12.12 -2.15
C CYS A 231 1.73 -10.87 -1.84
N ASN A 232 2.47 -10.36 -2.82
CA ASN A 232 3.27 -9.15 -2.67
C ASN A 232 2.38 -7.90 -2.75
N GLU A 233 1.47 -7.86 -3.72
CA GLU A 233 0.47 -6.79 -3.87
C GLU A 233 -0.46 -6.70 -2.64
N ILE A 234 -0.85 -7.85 -2.07
CA ILE A 234 -1.60 -7.89 -0.80
C ILE A 234 -0.76 -7.31 0.35
N SER A 235 0.52 -7.67 0.43
CA SER A 235 1.41 -7.14 1.48
C SER A 235 1.63 -5.63 1.33
N GLU A 236 1.68 -5.09 0.12
CA GLU A 236 1.76 -3.65 -0.14
C GLU A 236 0.47 -2.92 0.24
N LEU A 237 -0.69 -3.54 0.01
CA LEU A 237 -1.98 -3.05 0.51
C LEU A 237 -2.00 -2.97 2.04
N CYS A 238 -1.51 -4.02 2.71
CA CYS A 238 -1.42 -4.07 4.17
C CYS A 238 -0.49 -2.98 4.72
N ASP A 239 0.73 -2.85 4.18
CA ASP A 239 1.69 -1.80 4.57
C ASP A 239 1.08 -0.40 4.39
N SER A 240 0.32 -0.19 3.31
CA SER A 240 -0.36 1.09 3.03
C SER A 240 -1.48 1.39 4.03
N ALA A 241 -2.29 0.39 4.38
CA ALA A 241 -3.35 0.52 5.38
C ALA A 241 -2.78 0.75 6.79
N GLU A 242 -1.73 0.01 7.18
CA GLU A 242 -1.03 0.17 8.46
C GLU A 242 -0.54 1.61 8.65
N ARG A 243 0.00 2.23 7.60
CA ARG A 243 0.47 3.62 7.65
C ARG A 243 -0.66 4.62 7.92
N ILE A 244 -1.86 4.37 7.37
CA ILE A 244 -3.03 5.22 7.63
C ILE A 244 -3.43 5.06 9.10
N PHE A 245 -3.66 3.82 9.54
CA PHE A 245 -4.13 3.54 10.90
C PHE A 245 -3.13 3.93 11.99
N THR A 246 -1.82 3.85 11.72
CA THR A 246 -0.77 4.26 12.69
C THR A 246 -0.87 5.75 13.04
N ASN A 247 -1.36 6.58 12.11
CA ASN A 247 -1.49 8.02 12.32
C ASN A 247 -2.90 8.42 12.78
N GLU A 248 -3.84 7.49 12.84
CA GLU A 248 -5.21 7.72 13.29
C GLU A 248 -5.36 7.37 14.79
N PRO A 249 -6.14 8.15 15.56
CA PRO A 249 -6.40 7.81 16.94
C PRO A 249 -7.29 6.57 17.03
N THR A 250 -7.00 5.66 17.96
CA THR A 250 -7.79 4.44 18.20
C THR A 250 -9.25 4.71 18.58
N VAL A 251 -9.54 5.93 19.07
CA VAL A 251 -10.89 6.38 19.41
C VAL A 251 -11.22 7.62 18.56
N LEU A 252 -12.18 7.45 17.64
CA LEU A 252 -12.70 8.54 16.82
C LEU A 252 -13.94 9.17 17.47
N GLN A 253 -14.04 10.49 17.42
CA GLN A 253 -15.25 11.23 17.77
C GLN A 253 -16.01 11.58 16.49
N ILE A 254 -17.18 10.98 16.32
CA ILE A 254 -17.99 11.11 15.10
C ILE A 254 -19.33 11.74 15.47
N LYS A 255 -19.82 12.65 14.63
CA LYS A 255 -21.14 13.27 14.82
C LYS A 255 -22.20 12.46 14.08
N ALA A 256 -23.35 12.27 14.73
CA ALA A 256 -24.54 11.77 14.06
C ALA A 256 -24.98 12.76 12.95
N PRO A 257 -25.63 12.28 11.87
CA PRO A 257 -26.09 10.91 11.65
C PRO A 257 -24.96 9.95 11.22
N VAL A 258 -25.02 8.69 11.65
CA VAL A 258 -24.03 7.67 11.27
C VAL A 258 -24.68 6.34 10.94
N LYS A 259 -24.06 5.60 10.02
CA LYS A 259 -24.38 4.19 9.75
C LYS A 259 -23.30 3.35 10.42
N ILE A 260 -23.69 2.42 11.27
CA ILE A 260 -22.78 1.50 11.96
C ILE A 260 -22.95 0.14 11.30
N PHE A 261 -21.86 -0.34 10.71
CA PHE A 261 -21.73 -1.70 10.20
C PHE A 261 -21.02 -2.54 11.27
N GLY A 262 -21.57 -3.70 11.59
CA GLY A 262 -20.99 -4.66 12.52
C GLY A 262 -19.90 -5.51 11.89
N ASP A 263 -19.55 -6.60 12.55
CA ASP A 263 -18.53 -7.51 12.03
C ASP A 263 -19.05 -8.22 10.76
N LEU A 264 -18.22 -8.21 9.72
CA LEU A 264 -18.47 -8.87 8.44
C LEU A 264 -17.68 -10.17 8.31
N HIS A 265 -16.73 -10.44 9.21
CA HIS A 265 -15.94 -11.66 9.25
C HIS A 265 -15.22 -11.99 7.93
N GLY A 266 -14.87 -10.97 7.15
CA GLY A 266 -14.25 -11.12 5.82
C GLY A 266 -15.21 -11.42 4.68
N GLN A 267 -16.54 -11.43 4.90
CA GLN A 267 -17.54 -11.66 3.86
C GLN A 267 -17.67 -10.46 2.91
N PHE A 268 -16.78 -10.41 1.92
CA PHE A 268 -16.70 -9.32 0.96
C PHE A 268 -17.98 -9.15 0.12
N GLY A 269 -18.71 -10.24 -0.16
CA GLY A 269 -20.00 -10.17 -0.85
C GLY A 269 -21.03 -9.34 -0.07
N ASP A 270 -21.12 -9.52 1.25
CA ASP A 270 -22.01 -8.73 2.10
C ASP A 270 -21.56 -7.27 2.18
N LEU A 271 -20.24 -7.01 2.22
CA LEU A 271 -19.71 -5.65 2.11
C LEU A 271 -20.16 -4.94 0.83
N MET A 272 -20.13 -5.62 -0.32
CA MET A 272 -20.58 -5.04 -1.59
C MET A 272 -22.08 -4.77 -1.62
N ARG A 273 -22.89 -5.66 -1.05
CA ARG A 273 -24.34 -5.46 -0.90
C ARG A 273 -24.65 -4.25 -0.02
N LEU A 274 -23.92 -4.11 1.09
CA LEU A 274 -24.03 -2.97 1.98
C LEU A 274 -23.69 -1.66 1.25
N PHE A 275 -22.65 -1.63 0.45
CA PHE A 275 -22.28 -0.45 -0.33
C PHE A 275 -23.25 -0.14 -1.47
N ASP A 276 -23.89 -1.14 -2.06
CA ASP A 276 -24.94 -0.89 -3.06
C ASP A 276 -26.18 -0.25 -2.44
N GLU A 277 -26.61 -0.79 -1.29
CA GLU A 277 -27.82 -0.35 -0.60
C GLU A 277 -27.63 0.99 0.12
N TYR A 278 -26.49 1.18 0.79
CA TYR A 278 -26.28 2.30 1.72
C TYR A 278 -25.21 3.30 1.27
N GLY A 279 -24.62 3.10 0.10
CA GLY A 279 -23.55 3.92 -0.45
C GLY A 279 -22.15 3.41 -0.08
N ALA A 280 -21.25 3.51 -1.06
CA ALA A 280 -19.83 3.25 -0.86
C ALA A 280 -19.12 4.45 -0.19
N PRO A 281 -18.01 4.23 0.53
CA PRO A 281 -17.17 5.32 1.02
C PRO A 281 -16.78 6.26 -0.11
N SER A 282 -17.05 7.55 0.06
CA SER A 282 -16.68 8.58 -0.91
C SER A 282 -16.11 9.81 -0.19
N THR A 283 -15.19 10.50 -0.85
CA THR A 283 -14.65 11.79 -0.38
C THR A 283 -15.68 12.93 -0.46
N ALA A 284 -16.79 12.71 -1.17
CA ALA A 284 -17.91 13.64 -1.25
C ALA A 284 -18.84 13.55 -0.04
N GLY A 285 -18.68 12.55 0.85
CA GLY A 285 -19.47 12.38 2.06
C GLY A 285 -20.93 12.05 1.76
N ASP A 286 -21.27 10.78 1.61
CA ASP A 286 -22.68 10.39 1.40
C ASP A 286 -23.36 10.04 2.73
N ILE A 287 -23.90 11.06 3.40
CA ILE A 287 -24.98 10.87 4.38
C ILE A 287 -26.23 11.57 3.84
N SER A 288 -26.64 11.20 2.62
CA SER A 288 -27.89 11.71 2.01
C SER A 288 -29.16 11.09 2.61
N SER A 289 -29.02 10.08 3.48
CA SER A 289 -30.13 9.40 4.17
C SER A 289 -30.18 9.76 5.65
N ASP A 290 -30.35 11.05 5.94
CA ASP A 290 -30.64 11.54 7.28
C ASP A 290 -32.16 11.54 7.50
N PRO A 291 -32.72 10.74 8.42
CA PRO A 291 -34.17 10.71 8.64
C PRO A 291 -34.71 11.93 9.41
N THR A 292 -33.88 12.90 9.82
CA THR A 292 -34.30 13.97 10.74
C THR A 292 -33.60 15.32 10.49
N GLU A 293 -34.33 16.28 9.91
CA GLU A 293 -33.87 17.66 9.68
C GLU A 293 -33.93 18.53 10.96
N ASN A 294 -32.78 18.71 11.64
CA ASN A 294 -32.26 19.94 12.31
C ASN A 294 -31.34 19.65 13.52
N ASP A 295 -30.24 20.40 13.57
CA ASP A 295 -29.41 20.83 14.72
C ASP A 295 -28.47 19.90 15.56
N SER A 296 -27.19 20.28 15.55
CA SER A 296 -26.19 20.57 16.63
C SER A 296 -26.03 19.76 17.95
N VAL A 297 -26.34 18.46 18.02
CA VAL A 297 -26.07 17.66 19.26
C VAL A 297 -24.77 16.83 19.19
N GLU A 298 -23.86 17.01 20.17
CA GLU A 298 -22.68 16.14 20.37
C GLU A 298 -22.93 15.08 21.47
N GLY A 299 -22.53 13.83 21.18
CA GLY A 299 -22.94 12.61 21.89
C GLY A 299 -22.16 12.22 23.16
N LEU A 300 -21.38 13.11 23.76
CA LEU A 300 -20.67 12.84 25.03
C LEU A 300 -20.94 13.97 26.03
N ARG A 301 -21.42 13.61 27.24
CA ARG A 301 -21.61 14.55 28.36
C ARG A 301 -20.73 14.15 29.56
N PRO A 302 -20.11 15.11 30.26
CA PRO A 302 -19.45 14.85 31.53
C PRO A 302 -20.43 14.37 32.60
N ASN A 303 -19.99 13.45 33.46
CA ASN A 303 -20.76 12.92 34.59
C ASN A 303 -20.67 13.85 35.82
N ALA A 304 -21.77 13.94 36.60
CA ALA A 304 -21.82 14.63 37.89
C ALA A 304 -20.99 13.96 39.02
N ARG A 305 -20.42 12.76 38.81
CA ARG A 305 -19.63 12.00 39.80
C ARG A 305 -18.12 12.28 39.80
N GLY A 306 -17.69 13.39 39.19
CA GLY A 306 -16.31 13.88 39.25
C GLY A 306 -15.54 13.73 37.92
N PRO A 307 -14.39 14.41 37.80
CA PRO A 307 -13.60 14.42 36.57
C PRO A 307 -13.06 13.02 36.25
N GLY A 308 -13.25 12.57 35.01
CA GLY A 308 -12.64 11.33 34.48
C GLY A 308 -13.58 10.14 34.28
N LEU A 309 -14.84 10.18 34.75
CA LEU A 309 -15.84 9.17 34.41
C LEU A 309 -16.67 9.60 33.20
N VAL A 310 -16.53 8.88 32.09
CA VAL A 310 -17.39 9.01 30.91
C VAL A 310 -18.60 8.09 31.11
N THR A 311 -19.80 8.67 31.09
CA THR A 311 -21.04 7.88 31.08
C THR A 311 -21.45 7.66 29.62
N PHE A 312 -21.51 6.40 29.19
CA PHE A 312 -22.00 6.06 27.85
C PHE A 312 -23.53 5.91 27.90
N GLY A 313 -24.23 6.61 27.00
CA GLY A 313 -25.69 6.45 26.85
C GLY A 313 -26.07 5.14 26.16
N LEU A 314 -25.18 4.61 25.30
CA LEU A 314 -25.34 3.37 24.56
C LEU A 314 -23.95 2.83 24.20
N ILE A 315 -23.78 1.52 24.30
CA ILE A 315 -22.61 0.81 23.79
C ILE A 315 -23.07 -0.07 22.62
N VAL A 316 -22.43 0.09 21.47
CA VAL A 316 -22.57 -0.85 20.35
C VAL A 316 -21.25 -1.62 20.23
N ARG A 317 -21.33 -2.95 20.27
CA ARG A 317 -20.19 -3.84 20.07
C ARG A 317 -20.43 -4.75 18.87
N ALA A 318 -19.36 -5.24 18.26
CA ALA A 318 -19.40 -6.21 17.18
C ALA A 318 -18.71 -7.52 17.59
N HIS A 319 -18.38 -8.38 16.64
CA HIS A 319 -17.63 -9.64 16.74
C HIS A 319 -18.44 -10.90 17.12
N GLU A 320 -19.42 -10.78 18.00
CA GLU A 320 -20.29 -11.90 18.36
C GLU A 320 -21.41 -12.09 17.32
N CYS A 321 -21.51 -13.29 16.74
CA CYS A 321 -22.59 -13.64 15.81
C CYS A 321 -23.92 -13.78 16.56
N VAL A 322 -24.94 -13.03 16.12
CA VAL A 322 -26.31 -13.07 16.63
C VAL A 322 -27.28 -13.37 15.49
N MET A 323 -28.30 -14.17 15.76
CA MET A 323 -29.14 -14.78 14.71
C MET A 323 -29.91 -13.75 13.86
N ASP A 324 -30.37 -12.67 14.49
CA ASP A 324 -31.12 -11.60 13.83
C ASP A 324 -30.22 -10.44 13.36
N GLY A 325 -28.90 -10.62 13.42
CA GLY A 325 -27.91 -9.59 13.06
C GLY A 325 -27.73 -8.51 14.12
N PHE A 326 -28.65 -8.36 15.08
CA PHE A 326 -28.44 -7.54 16.26
C PHE A 326 -29.14 -8.13 17.49
N GLU A 327 -28.63 -7.83 18.68
CA GLU A 327 -29.25 -8.22 19.94
C GLU A 327 -29.07 -7.13 21.01
N ARG A 328 -30.11 -6.88 21.80
CA ARG A 328 -30.13 -5.87 22.87
C ARG A 328 -29.92 -6.52 24.23
N PHE A 329 -28.97 -5.97 24.98
CA PHE A 329 -28.66 -6.35 26.35
C PHE A 329 -28.79 -5.15 27.29
N ALA A 330 -28.68 -5.40 28.60
CA ALA A 330 -28.62 -4.35 29.62
C ALA A 330 -29.75 -3.31 29.48
N GLN A 331 -31.00 -3.77 29.33
CA GLN A 331 -32.19 -2.90 29.16
C GLN A 331 -32.10 -1.98 27.93
N GLY A 332 -31.36 -2.40 26.89
CA GLY A 332 -31.19 -1.65 25.65
C GLY A 332 -29.96 -0.73 25.61
N HIS A 333 -29.17 -0.66 26.69
CA HIS A 333 -27.95 0.16 26.75
C HIS A 333 -26.72 -0.52 26.12
N LEU A 334 -26.84 -1.78 25.73
CA LEU A 334 -25.81 -2.53 25.00
C LEU A 334 -26.45 -3.20 23.79
N ILE A 335 -25.85 -3.01 22.62
CA ILE A 335 -26.24 -3.68 21.38
C ILE A 335 -25.04 -4.47 20.86
N THR A 336 -25.22 -5.77 20.64
CA THR A 336 -24.33 -6.56 19.77
C THR A 336 -24.83 -6.42 18.34
N LEU A 337 -23.94 -6.10 17.40
CA LEU A 337 -24.23 -5.93 15.98
C LEU A 337 -23.32 -6.81 15.12
N PHE A 338 -23.94 -7.57 14.22
CA PHE A 338 -23.28 -8.49 13.30
C PHE A 338 -23.84 -8.29 11.88
N SER A 339 -22.98 -7.96 10.91
CA SER A 339 -23.42 -7.60 9.55
C SER A 339 -23.23 -8.72 8.53
N ALA A 340 -22.50 -9.77 8.87
CA ALA A 340 -22.32 -10.95 8.03
C ALA A 340 -23.60 -11.81 8.00
N THR A 341 -24.06 -12.16 6.80
CA THR A 341 -25.21 -13.07 6.60
C THR A 341 -24.73 -14.51 6.43
N ASN A 342 -25.53 -15.47 6.90
CA ASN A 342 -25.23 -16.90 6.78
C ASN A 342 -23.81 -17.32 7.26
N TYR A 343 -23.34 -16.70 8.32
CA TYR A 343 -22.07 -16.97 8.97
C TYR A 343 -21.94 -18.44 9.36
N CYS A 344 -20.84 -19.05 8.98
CA CYS A 344 -20.56 -20.48 9.07
C CYS A 344 -21.45 -21.41 8.22
N GLY A 345 -22.39 -20.91 7.39
CA GLY A 345 -23.04 -21.67 6.32
C GLY A 345 -24.46 -22.21 6.60
N PRO A 346 -24.73 -23.02 7.63
CA PRO A 346 -26.06 -23.57 7.89
C PRO A 346 -26.82 -22.81 8.99
N THR A 347 -26.28 -21.72 9.53
CA THR A 347 -26.92 -20.95 10.59
C THR A 347 -28.08 -20.09 10.06
N ASN A 348 -28.04 -19.71 8.76
CA ASN A 348 -29.02 -18.83 8.13
C ASN A 348 -29.26 -17.54 8.92
N ASN A 349 -28.23 -17.04 9.63
CA ASN A 349 -28.36 -15.80 10.38
C ASN A 349 -28.55 -14.62 9.43
N THR A 350 -29.36 -13.67 9.89
CA THR A 350 -29.51 -12.36 9.27
C THR A 350 -28.33 -11.49 9.70
N GLY A 351 -27.88 -10.61 8.81
CA GLY A 351 -26.96 -9.53 9.15
C GLY A 351 -27.76 -8.27 9.46
N ALA A 352 -27.21 -7.31 10.19
CA ALA A 352 -27.85 -6.02 10.40
C ALA A 352 -26.87 -4.86 10.32
N ILE A 353 -27.40 -3.66 10.06
CA ILE A 353 -26.73 -2.39 10.33
C ILE A 353 -27.56 -1.58 11.32
N LEU A 354 -26.92 -0.61 11.98
CA LEU A 354 -27.65 0.40 12.75
C LEU A 354 -27.55 1.74 12.04
N VAL A 355 -28.69 2.39 11.83
CA VAL A 355 -28.76 3.79 11.41
C VAL A 355 -29.02 4.63 12.64
N LEU A 356 -28.08 5.50 12.98
CA LEU A 356 -28.20 6.47 14.07
C LEU A 356 -28.60 7.82 13.47
N GLY A 357 -29.82 8.27 13.77
CA GLY A 357 -30.30 9.60 13.43
C GLY A 357 -29.62 10.72 14.23
N ARG A 358 -29.86 11.98 13.86
CA ARG A 358 -29.30 13.14 14.59
C ARG A 358 -29.83 13.27 16.01
N ASP A 359 -31.06 12.82 16.23
CA ASP A 359 -31.71 12.70 17.55
C ASP A 359 -31.19 11.52 18.38
N LEU A 360 -30.18 10.80 17.87
CA LEU A 360 -29.60 9.59 18.45
C LEU A 360 -30.59 8.41 18.50
N VAL A 361 -31.68 8.45 17.71
CA VAL A 361 -32.56 7.30 17.54
C VAL A 361 -31.83 6.24 16.72
N VAL A 362 -31.80 5.02 17.26
CA VAL A 362 -31.15 3.86 16.65
C VAL A 362 -32.19 3.01 15.94
N VAL A 363 -32.05 2.90 14.62
CA VAL A 363 -32.91 2.07 13.78
C VAL A 363 -32.09 0.90 13.21
N PRO A 364 -32.34 -0.35 13.65
CA PRO A 364 -31.75 -1.51 13.01
C PRO A 364 -32.35 -1.74 11.62
N LYS A 365 -31.51 -2.11 10.66
CA LYS A 365 -31.91 -2.55 9.32
C LYS A 365 -31.34 -3.94 9.06
N LEU A 366 -32.22 -4.87 8.70
CA LEU A 366 -31.87 -6.27 8.47
C LEU A 366 -31.38 -6.50 7.04
N ILE A 367 -30.44 -7.42 6.90
CA ILE A 367 -29.83 -7.89 5.66
C ILE A 367 -30.03 -9.40 5.63
N HIS A 368 -30.97 -9.85 4.81
CA HIS A 368 -31.24 -11.27 4.70
C HIS A 368 -30.19 -11.97 3.84
N PRO A 369 -29.88 -13.25 4.12
CA PRO A 369 -29.01 -14.04 3.25
C PRO A 369 -29.59 -14.12 1.84
N LEU A 370 -28.71 -14.19 0.82
CA LEU A 370 -29.14 -14.42 -0.55
C LEU A 370 -29.72 -15.84 -0.67
N PRO A 371 -30.77 -16.04 -1.50
CA PRO A 371 -31.26 -17.38 -1.77
C PRO A 371 -30.13 -18.26 -2.35
N PRO A 372 -30.12 -19.57 -2.05
CA PRO A 372 -29.14 -20.48 -2.62
C PRO A 372 -29.21 -20.40 -4.15
N ALA A 373 -28.05 -20.45 -4.81
CA ALA A 373 -27.99 -20.47 -6.26
C ALA A 373 -28.83 -21.66 -6.77
N PHE A 374 -29.73 -21.43 -7.72
CA PHE A 374 -30.47 -22.52 -8.37
C PHE A 374 -29.48 -23.44 -9.08
N HIS A 375 -29.10 -24.55 -8.43
CA HIS A 375 -28.35 -25.61 -9.07
C HIS A 375 -29.31 -26.46 -9.93
N SER A 376 -29.03 -26.54 -11.22
CA SER A 376 -29.52 -27.62 -12.08
C SER A 376 -29.14 -28.96 -11.44
N PRO A 377 -29.99 -30.01 -11.51
CA PRO A 377 -29.82 -31.23 -10.74
C PRO A 377 -28.76 -32.17 -11.35
N GLU A 378 -27.52 -31.71 -11.44
CA GLU A 378 -26.35 -32.56 -11.68
C GLU A 378 -25.15 -31.91 -10.99
N THR A 379 -24.83 -32.32 -9.76
CA THR A 379 -23.45 -32.52 -9.25
C THR A 379 -23.45 -32.97 -7.79
N SER A 380 -22.42 -33.75 -7.45
CA SER A 380 -22.34 -34.64 -6.28
C SER A 380 -22.33 -33.92 -4.92
N PRO A 381 -22.48 -34.67 -3.80
CA PRO A 381 -22.60 -34.12 -2.43
C PRO A 381 -21.36 -33.36 -1.92
N GLU A 382 -20.24 -33.36 -2.65
CA GLU A 382 -18.98 -32.74 -2.21
C GLU A 382 -18.96 -31.22 -2.35
N ARG A 383 -19.90 -30.61 -3.09
CA ARG A 383 -19.90 -29.15 -3.35
C ARG A 383 -20.42 -28.28 -2.21
N HIS A 384 -21.06 -28.84 -1.18
CA HIS A 384 -21.66 -28.03 -0.11
C HIS A 384 -20.65 -27.36 0.84
N ILE A 385 -19.37 -27.74 0.80
CA ILE A 385 -18.30 -27.14 1.61
C ILE A 385 -17.60 -25.98 0.86
N GLU A 386 -17.94 -25.76 -0.41
CA GLU A 386 -17.13 -24.93 -1.32
C GLU A 386 -17.59 -23.47 -1.51
N ASP A 387 -18.73 -23.06 -0.94
CA ASP A 387 -19.27 -21.70 -1.13
C ASP A 387 -18.89 -20.68 -0.05
N THR A 388 -18.12 -21.07 0.97
CA THR A 388 -17.62 -20.17 2.02
C THR A 388 -16.37 -19.41 1.58
N TRP A 389 -16.54 -18.17 1.11
CA TRP A 389 -15.44 -17.22 0.95
C TRP A 389 -14.94 -16.70 2.30
N MET A 390 -13.61 -16.68 2.48
CA MET A 390 -12.84 -16.15 3.63
C MET A 390 -13.16 -16.71 5.04
N GLN A 391 -13.22 -18.04 5.18
CA GLN A 391 -12.82 -18.66 6.45
C GLN A 391 -11.35 -19.07 6.37
N VAL A 392 -10.45 -18.12 6.62
CA VAL A 392 -9.07 -18.50 6.96
C VAL A 392 -9.14 -19.13 8.35
N LEU A 393 -8.80 -20.42 8.37
CA LEU A 393 -8.55 -21.24 9.54
C LEU A 393 -7.67 -20.49 10.56
N LEU A 394 -8.28 -20.00 11.63
CA LEU A 394 -7.59 -19.82 12.90
C LEU A 394 -7.90 -21.05 13.77
N ARG A 395 -7.02 -22.04 13.67
CA ARG A 395 -6.78 -22.99 14.75
C ARG A 395 -5.48 -22.60 15.45
#